data_AF-A0A1S1N990-F1
#
_entry.id   AF-A0A1S1N990-F1
#
_cell.length_a   1.000
_cell.length_b   1.000
_cell.length_c   1.000
_cell.angle_alpha   90.00
_cell.angle_beta   90.00
_cell.angle_gamma   90.00
#
_symmetry.space_group_name_H-M   'P 1'
#
loop_
_entity.id
_entity.type
_entity.pdbx_description
1 polymer ?
#
loop_
_entity_poly.entity_id
_entity_poly.type
_entity_poly.pdbx_seq_one_letter_code
_entity_poly.pdbx_strand_id
1 'polypeptide(L)'
;MRLYNQIEQSFFYTLSRKIFGNLSFVFAFQIITLIWLYNELEGNNSTSLGLFWLMALGAVGGFIFTLFYMRFLIVRPVRAMRDSLQQANRQDGNLNATLPKFTYDEFRELSEQYNTFTQHLRELLEKTYEGAQSAATSNYQVTHSMGQTAEFGAQQISMSDSIIAASDQVTHSLQSIVVNTDQVYQANTESLHFVRSSSQALATLVDEVKQITVLLGNFSSTVSGLKENSENIRSILKMVEEFSDQTNLLALNAAIEAARAGEAGRGFAVVADEVRSLSVKVNDATRQISDFINQMNSLVGETNRESEQLISHSKSAEQAISETSKGFSDMSHDFERNQSQLEQIASAVHQLESTQAHTHETVQQIVALAQQAKTQIDSALSDCQRAQQLTENTQKELQRFV
;
A
#
# COMPACT_ATOMS: atom_id res chain seq x y z
N MET A 1 40.98 1.54 -83.02
CA MET A 1 41.09 1.09 -81.61
C MET A 1 40.47 -0.28 -81.34
N ARG A 2 39.29 -0.65 -81.89
CA ARG A 2 38.68 -1.98 -81.60
C ARG A 2 39.56 -3.18 -81.98
N LEU A 3 40.21 -3.15 -83.15
CA LEU A 3 41.13 -4.22 -83.59
C LEU A 3 42.38 -4.32 -82.71
N TYR A 4 42.98 -3.17 -82.34
CA TYR A 4 44.13 -3.12 -81.43
C TYR A 4 43.78 -3.68 -80.04
N ASN A 5 42.63 -3.29 -79.49
CA ASN A 5 42.18 -3.79 -78.20
C ASN A 5 41.87 -5.29 -78.23
N GLN A 6 41.31 -5.81 -79.33
CA GLN A 6 41.07 -7.25 -79.51
C GLN A 6 42.39 -8.03 -79.62
N ILE A 7 43.36 -7.53 -80.39
CA ILE A 7 44.70 -8.12 -80.50
C ILE A 7 45.41 -8.08 -79.14
N GLU A 8 45.29 -6.97 -78.42
CA GLU A 8 45.88 -6.80 -77.09
C GLU A 8 45.27 -7.77 -76.08
N GLN A 9 43.95 -7.93 -76.07
CA GLN A 9 43.25 -8.90 -75.23
C GLN A 9 43.59 -10.35 -75.58
N SER A 10 43.76 -10.69 -76.86
CA SER A 10 43.97 -12.08 -77.29
C SER A 10 45.45 -12.52 -77.22
N PHE A 11 46.39 -11.66 -77.61
CA PHE A 11 47.81 -12.02 -77.75
C PHE A 11 48.73 -11.35 -76.72
N PHE A 12 48.38 -10.15 -76.25
CA PHE A 12 49.24 -9.31 -75.42
C PHE A 12 48.56 -8.89 -74.11
N TYR A 13 47.89 -9.81 -73.43
CA TYR A 13 47.15 -9.50 -72.19
C TYR A 13 48.03 -9.40 -70.93
N THR A 14 49.35 -9.53 -71.07
CA THR A 14 50.31 -9.26 -69.98
C THR A 14 51.40 -8.33 -70.46
N LEU A 15 51.93 -7.55 -69.53
CA LEU A 15 53.09 -6.69 -69.68
C LEU A 15 54.28 -7.53 -70.14
N SER A 16 54.47 -8.70 -69.55
CA SER A 16 55.50 -9.66 -69.96
C SER A 16 55.36 -10.08 -71.42
N ARG A 17 54.14 -10.35 -71.91
CA ARG A 17 53.89 -10.66 -73.32
C ARG A 17 54.10 -9.47 -74.24
N LYS A 18 53.78 -8.25 -73.81
CA LYS A 18 54.05 -7.02 -74.59
C LYS A 18 55.54 -6.74 -74.71
N ILE A 19 56.27 -6.89 -73.60
CA ILE A 19 57.72 -6.75 -73.56
C ILE A 19 58.36 -7.82 -74.42
N PHE A 20 58.00 -9.09 -74.21
CA PHE A 20 58.55 -10.22 -74.97
C PHE A 20 58.19 -10.14 -76.44
N GLY A 21 56.96 -9.75 -76.79
CA GLY A 21 56.53 -9.57 -78.17
C GLY A 21 57.27 -8.47 -78.90
N ASN A 22 57.45 -7.31 -78.25
CA ASN A 22 58.21 -6.20 -78.81
C ASN A 22 59.71 -6.56 -78.95
N LEU A 23 60.29 -7.16 -77.91
CA LEU A 23 61.69 -7.58 -77.91
C LEU A 23 61.94 -8.68 -78.95
N SER A 24 61.05 -9.67 -79.06
CA SER A 24 61.14 -10.76 -80.03
C SER A 24 60.95 -10.26 -81.46
N PHE A 25 60.08 -9.29 -81.71
CA PHE A 25 59.92 -8.67 -83.03
C PHE A 25 61.22 -7.98 -83.46
N VAL A 26 61.84 -7.22 -82.55
CA VAL A 26 63.11 -6.53 -82.84
C VAL A 26 64.28 -7.50 -82.95
N PHE A 27 64.31 -8.54 -82.11
CA PHE A 27 65.31 -9.59 -82.17
C PHE A 27 65.19 -10.43 -83.45
N ALA A 28 63.97 -10.77 -83.88
CA ALA A 28 63.72 -11.43 -85.15
C ALA A 28 64.15 -10.55 -86.33
N PHE A 29 63.86 -9.25 -86.30
CA PHE A 29 64.34 -8.30 -87.29
C PHE A 29 65.87 -8.26 -87.32
N GLN A 30 66.53 -8.21 -86.16
CA GLN A 30 68.00 -8.26 -86.05
C GLN A 30 68.58 -9.57 -86.59
N ILE A 31 67.99 -10.72 -86.27
CA ILE A 31 68.40 -12.03 -86.81
C ILE A 31 68.25 -12.05 -88.34
N ILE A 32 67.13 -11.57 -88.89
CA ILE A 32 66.91 -11.50 -90.34
C ILE A 32 67.98 -10.63 -90.99
N THR A 33 68.28 -9.46 -90.42
CA THR A 33 69.36 -8.60 -90.93
C THR A 33 70.73 -9.26 -90.84
N LEU A 34 70.98 -10.09 -89.81
CA LEU A 34 72.26 -10.75 -89.58
C LEU A 34 72.45 -11.97 -90.50
N ILE A 35 71.42 -12.79 -90.70
CA ILE A 35 71.41 -13.89 -91.68
C ILE A 35 71.60 -13.34 -93.09
N TRP A 36 70.93 -12.24 -93.41
CA TRP A 36 71.09 -11.59 -94.71
C TRP A 36 72.51 -11.04 -94.89
N LEU A 37 73.06 -10.38 -93.87
CA LEU A 37 74.43 -9.89 -93.88
C LEU A 37 75.46 -11.03 -94.06
N TYR A 38 75.25 -12.17 -93.41
CA TYR A 38 76.08 -13.35 -93.59
C TYR A 38 76.05 -13.87 -95.04
N ASN A 39 74.86 -13.99 -95.63
CA ASN A 39 74.71 -14.41 -97.02
C ASN A 39 75.35 -13.44 -98.03
N GLU A 40 75.29 -12.13 -97.78
CA GLU A 40 75.90 -11.10 -98.65
C GLU A 40 77.43 -11.09 -98.52
N LEU A 41 78.00 -11.45 -97.36
CA LEU A 41 79.45 -11.60 -97.16
C LEU A 41 80.02 -12.86 -97.83
N GLU A 42 79.21 -13.91 -98.00
CA GLU A 42 79.61 -15.19 -98.61
C GLU A 42 79.42 -15.21 -100.15
N GLY A 43 78.48 -14.41 -100.68
CA GLY A 43 78.25 -14.23 -102.12
C GLY A 43 79.08 -13.09 -102.73
N ASN A 44 79.91 -13.37 -103.73
CA ASN A 44 80.75 -12.38 -104.43
C ASN A 44 79.93 -11.47 -105.38
N ASN A 45 78.89 -10.80 -104.86
CA ASN A 45 78.08 -9.83 -105.57
C ASN A 45 78.47 -8.42 -105.13
N SER A 46 78.99 -7.61 -106.05
CA SER A 46 79.28 -6.20 -105.85
C SER A 46 78.01 -5.34 -105.88
N THR A 47 77.06 -5.60 -104.98
CA THR A 47 75.81 -4.84 -104.83
C THR A 47 75.71 -4.16 -103.47
N SER A 48 76.21 -2.91 -103.43
CA SER A 48 75.78 -1.77 -102.61
C SER A 48 76.07 -1.75 -101.09
N LEU A 49 77.17 -1.07 -100.75
CA LEU A 49 77.43 -0.45 -99.43
C LEU A 49 76.20 0.34 -98.89
N GLY A 50 75.34 0.85 -99.77
CA GLY A 50 74.11 1.57 -99.43
C GLY A 50 73.04 0.71 -98.75
N LEU A 51 72.87 -0.56 -99.13
CA LEU A 51 71.89 -1.46 -98.49
C LEU A 51 72.33 -1.85 -97.08
N PHE A 52 73.64 -2.02 -96.85
CA PHE A 52 74.21 -2.25 -95.52
C PHE A 52 73.88 -1.09 -94.57
N TRP A 53 74.14 0.15 -94.97
CA TRP A 53 73.82 1.32 -94.16
C TRP A 53 72.32 1.50 -93.94
N LEU A 54 71.48 1.16 -94.92
CA LEU A 54 70.02 1.23 -94.79
C LEU A 54 69.49 0.23 -93.76
N MET A 55 70.01 -1.00 -93.75
CA MET A 55 69.66 -2.01 -92.74
C MET A 55 70.21 -1.69 -91.35
N ALA A 56 71.44 -1.18 -91.26
CA ALA A 56 72.00 -0.70 -89.99
C ALA A 56 71.17 0.44 -89.39
N LEU A 57 70.71 1.37 -90.24
CA LEU A 57 69.81 2.45 -89.86
C LEU A 57 68.42 1.92 -89.46
N GLY A 58 67.94 0.87 -90.13
CA GLY A 58 66.74 0.13 -89.74
C GLY A 58 66.86 -0.55 -88.37
N ALA A 59 68.00 -1.16 -88.06
CA ALA A 59 68.26 -1.79 -86.77
C ALA A 59 68.35 -0.75 -85.64
N VAL A 60 69.03 0.38 -85.87
CA VAL A 60 69.09 1.51 -84.92
C VAL A 60 67.70 2.14 -84.75
N GLY A 61 66.95 2.32 -85.84
CA GLY A 61 65.57 2.82 -85.80
C GLY A 61 64.63 1.90 -85.03
N GLY A 62 64.75 0.59 -85.21
CA GLY A 62 64.04 -0.43 -84.44
C GLY A 62 64.36 -0.36 -82.95
N PHE A 63 65.64 -0.19 -82.59
CA PHE A 63 66.07 -0.02 -81.20
C PHE A 63 65.55 1.29 -80.56
N ILE A 64 65.59 2.41 -81.28
CA ILE A 64 65.00 3.67 -80.81
C ILE A 64 63.49 3.53 -80.62
N PHE A 65 62.82 2.84 -81.55
CA PHE A 65 61.39 2.54 -81.45
C PHE A 65 61.07 1.69 -80.21
N THR A 66 61.85 0.65 -79.89
CA THR A 66 61.62 -0.14 -78.67
C THR A 66 61.82 0.70 -77.41
N LEU A 67 62.84 1.56 -77.36
CA LEU A 67 63.05 2.46 -76.22
C LEU A 67 61.87 3.43 -76.04
N PHE A 68 61.37 4.03 -77.13
CA PHE A 68 60.22 4.92 -77.07
C PHE A 68 58.94 4.17 -76.70
N TYR A 69 58.73 2.99 -77.26
CA TYR A 69 57.58 2.12 -76.99
C TYR A 69 57.57 1.64 -75.53
N MET A 70 58.70 1.14 -75.00
CA MET A 70 58.83 0.73 -73.60
C MET A 70 58.65 1.89 -72.64
N ARG A 71 59.18 3.08 -72.98
CA ARG A 71 58.92 4.31 -72.21
C ARG A 71 57.44 4.67 -72.22
N PHE A 72 56.77 4.59 -73.36
CA PHE A 72 55.34 4.87 -73.45
C PHE A 72 54.48 3.84 -72.71
N LEU A 73 54.86 2.56 -72.77
CA LEU A 73 54.11 1.45 -72.22
C LEU A 73 54.25 1.30 -70.70
N ILE A 74 55.44 1.56 -70.14
CA ILE A 74 55.72 1.40 -68.70
C ILE A 74 55.70 2.75 -67.96
N VAL A 75 56.45 3.74 -68.47
CA VAL A 75 56.69 4.98 -67.70
C VAL A 75 55.45 5.86 -67.62
N ARG A 76 54.61 5.88 -68.66
CA ARG A 76 53.39 6.71 -68.66
C ARG A 76 52.34 6.20 -67.65
N PRO A 77 51.95 4.90 -67.62
CA PRO A 77 51.04 4.39 -66.58
C PRO A 77 51.59 4.59 -65.16
N VAL A 78 52.88 4.31 -64.93
CA VAL A 78 53.51 4.48 -63.60
C VAL A 78 53.49 5.94 -63.15
N ARG A 79 53.81 6.90 -64.03
CA ARG A 79 53.73 8.33 -63.69
C ARG A 79 52.31 8.75 -63.36
N ALA A 80 51.32 8.31 -64.14
CA ALA A 80 49.94 8.68 -63.88
C ALA A 80 49.40 8.06 -62.59
N MET A 81 49.75 6.81 -62.26
CA MET A 81 49.43 6.21 -60.96
C MET A 81 50.08 6.96 -59.81
N ARG A 82 51.38 7.31 -59.94
CA ARG A 82 52.09 8.13 -58.95
C ARG A 82 51.40 9.47 -58.75
N ASP A 83 51.01 10.14 -59.84
CA ASP A 83 50.39 11.46 -59.78
C ASP A 83 49.00 11.38 -59.12
N SER A 84 48.22 10.35 -59.44
CA SER A 84 46.93 10.08 -58.77
C SER A 84 47.09 9.78 -57.28
N LEU A 85 48.08 8.97 -56.88
CA LEU A 85 48.39 8.70 -55.46
C LEU A 85 48.90 9.95 -54.74
N GLN A 86 49.74 10.74 -55.40
CA GLN A 86 50.24 12.00 -54.85
C GLN A 86 49.11 13.03 -54.67
N GLN A 87 48.14 13.04 -55.59
CA GLN A 87 46.95 13.88 -55.47
C GLN A 87 46.05 13.43 -54.31
N ALA A 88 45.83 12.12 -54.17
CA ALA A 88 45.08 11.55 -53.03
C ALA A 88 45.73 11.92 -51.68
N ASN A 89 47.06 11.84 -51.58
CA ASN A 89 47.81 12.16 -50.36
C ASN A 89 47.90 13.67 -50.07
N ARG A 90 47.91 14.54 -51.09
CA ARG A 90 47.99 16.01 -50.91
C ARG A 90 46.68 16.65 -50.48
N GLN A 91 45.56 16.00 -50.74
CA GLN A 91 44.23 16.44 -50.31
C GLN A 91 43.81 15.72 -49.02
N ASP A 92 44.71 15.64 -48.04
CA ASP A 92 44.47 15.02 -46.72
C ASP A 92 43.88 13.59 -46.75
N GLY A 93 44.15 12.83 -47.81
CA GLY A 93 43.63 11.47 -47.98
C GLY A 93 42.25 11.40 -48.63
N ASN A 94 41.94 12.32 -49.56
CA ASN A 94 40.72 12.27 -50.37
C ASN A 94 40.59 10.93 -51.14
N LEU A 95 39.76 10.03 -50.62
CA LEU A 95 39.53 8.69 -51.17
C LEU A 95 38.63 8.68 -52.42
N ASN A 96 38.18 9.84 -52.91
CA ASN A 96 37.45 9.93 -54.18
C ASN A 96 38.37 9.83 -55.42
N ALA A 97 39.69 9.90 -55.24
CA ALA A 97 40.64 9.75 -56.33
C ALA A 97 40.75 8.28 -56.77
N THR A 98 40.35 7.98 -58.00
CA THR A 98 40.48 6.65 -58.60
C THR A 98 41.73 6.54 -59.47
N LEU A 99 42.37 5.37 -59.46
CA LEU A 99 43.45 5.09 -60.39
C LEU A 99 42.88 4.86 -61.80
N PRO A 100 43.42 5.54 -62.83
CA PRO A 100 43.01 5.36 -64.21
C PRO A 100 43.27 3.92 -64.70
N LYS A 101 42.33 3.40 -65.51
CA LYS A 101 42.40 2.06 -66.11
C LYS A 101 43.24 2.09 -67.39
N PHE A 102 44.56 2.05 -67.28
CA PHE A 102 45.45 1.94 -68.45
C PHE A 102 45.53 0.52 -68.96
N THR A 103 45.44 0.32 -70.28
CA THR A 103 45.99 -0.88 -70.96
C THR A 103 45.33 -2.22 -70.53
N TYR A 104 45.47 -3.35 -71.22
CA TYR A 104 44.90 -4.65 -70.76
C TYR A 104 45.96 -5.54 -70.09
N ASP A 105 46.77 -5.01 -69.16
CA ASP A 105 47.84 -5.73 -68.48
C ASP A 105 47.80 -5.55 -66.94
N GLU A 106 48.85 -6.01 -66.25
CA GLU A 106 49.02 -5.99 -64.80
C GLU A 106 48.82 -4.58 -64.20
N PHE A 107 49.05 -3.50 -64.96
CA PHE A 107 48.77 -2.14 -64.50
C PHE A 107 47.26 -1.87 -64.38
N ARG A 108 46.43 -2.42 -65.26
CA ARG A 108 44.97 -2.31 -65.09
C ARG A 108 44.50 -3.09 -63.89
N GLU A 109 44.97 -4.33 -63.73
CA GLU A 109 44.59 -5.15 -62.58
C GLU A 109 44.94 -4.44 -61.27
N LEU A 110 46.14 -3.85 -61.18
CA LEU A 110 46.55 -3.05 -60.03
C LEU A 110 45.64 -1.83 -59.80
N SER A 111 45.31 -1.06 -60.85
CA SER A 111 44.36 0.06 -60.76
C SER A 111 42.98 -0.39 -60.27
N GLU A 112 42.48 -1.52 -60.77
CA GLU A 112 41.17 -2.06 -60.39
C GLU A 112 41.15 -2.55 -58.95
N GLN A 113 42.17 -3.29 -58.50
CA GLN A 113 42.27 -3.74 -57.10
C GLN A 113 42.43 -2.57 -56.13
N TYR A 114 43.23 -1.54 -56.48
CA TYR A 114 43.35 -0.33 -55.68
C TYR A 114 42.01 0.43 -55.57
N ASN A 115 41.27 0.56 -56.67
CA ASN A 115 39.97 1.22 -56.68
C ASN A 115 38.96 0.47 -55.80
N THR A 116 38.93 -0.86 -55.89
CA THR A 116 38.09 -1.70 -55.02
C THR A 116 38.47 -1.56 -53.55
N PHE A 117 39.77 -1.57 -53.23
CA PHE A 117 40.25 -1.33 -51.87
C PHE A 117 39.83 0.04 -51.33
N THR A 118 40.00 1.09 -52.14
CA THR A 118 39.61 2.47 -51.78
C THR A 118 38.10 2.59 -51.58
N GLN A 119 37.30 1.91 -52.40
CA GLN A 119 35.85 1.85 -52.23
C GLN A 119 35.47 1.19 -50.89
N HIS A 120 36.03 0.01 -50.57
CA HIS A 120 35.77 -0.64 -49.28
C HIS A 120 36.22 0.22 -48.09
N LEU A 121 37.36 0.90 -48.21
CA LEU A 121 37.84 1.82 -47.16
C LEU A 121 36.87 2.99 -46.95
N ARG A 122 36.34 3.57 -48.04
CA ARG A 122 35.33 4.63 -47.97
C ARG A 122 34.04 4.14 -47.30
N GLU A 123 33.52 2.99 -47.70
CA GLU A 123 32.32 2.39 -47.10
C GLU A 123 32.52 2.11 -45.59
N LEU A 124 33.71 1.69 -45.17
CA LEU A 124 34.05 1.51 -43.75
C LEU A 124 34.08 2.85 -43.00
N LEU A 125 34.69 3.88 -43.58
CA LEU A 125 34.77 5.21 -42.96
C LEU A 125 33.40 5.88 -42.87
N GLU A 126 32.56 5.76 -43.89
CA GLU A 126 31.18 6.24 -43.90
C GLU A 126 30.35 5.55 -42.80
N LYS A 127 30.40 4.21 -42.71
CA LYS A 127 29.74 3.48 -41.61
C LYS A 127 30.26 3.86 -40.23
N THR A 128 31.56 4.14 -40.10
CA THR A 128 32.15 4.59 -38.83
C THR A 128 31.67 6.00 -38.47
N TYR A 129 31.54 6.88 -39.45
CA TYR A 129 31.01 8.24 -39.27
C TYR A 129 29.53 8.21 -38.85
N GLU A 130 28.69 7.42 -39.54
CA GLU A 130 27.29 7.19 -39.17
C GLU A 130 27.16 6.58 -37.77
N GLY A 131 28.03 5.62 -37.43
CA GLY A 131 28.13 5.02 -36.10
C GLY A 131 28.45 6.05 -35.03
N ALA A 132 29.41 6.95 -35.28
CA ALA A 132 29.73 8.07 -34.40
C ALA A 132 28.54 9.04 -34.26
N GLN A 133 27.85 9.40 -35.35
CA GLN A 133 26.64 10.23 -35.29
C GLN A 133 25.52 9.61 -34.45
N SER A 134 25.29 8.31 -34.61
CA SER A 134 24.32 7.57 -33.83
C SER A 134 24.72 7.54 -32.34
N ALA A 135 26.00 7.31 -32.03
CA ALA A 135 26.52 7.35 -30.67
C ALA A 135 26.34 8.73 -30.02
N ALA A 136 26.60 9.82 -30.74
CA ALA A 136 26.41 11.18 -30.24
C ALA A 136 24.93 11.45 -29.86
N THR A 137 24.00 11.02 -30.72
CA THR A 137 22.56 11.19 -30.51
C THR A 137 22.09 10.38 -29.30
N SER A 138 22.50 9.11 -29.20
CA SER A 138 22.19 8.26 -28.04
C SER A 138 22.73 8.86 -26.75
N ASN A 139 23.95 9.39 -26.77
CA ASN A 139 24.57 9.98 -25.61
C ASN A 139 23.87 11.26 -25.13
N TYR A 140 23.35 12.07 -26.05
CA TYR A 140 22.48 13.21 -25.73
C TYR A 140 21.19 12.75 -25.04
N GLN A 141 20.55 11.70 -25.56
CA GLN A 141 19.33 11.13 -24.95
C GLN A 141 19.59 10.58 -23.54
N VAL A 142 20.72 9.87 -23.35
CA VAL A 142 21.12 9.39 -22.02
C VAL A 142 21.35 10.56 -21.05
N THR A 143 22.06 11.60 -21.48
CA THR A 143 22.29 12.81 -20.66
C THR A 143 20.98 13.45 -20.23
N HIS A 144 20.02 13.60 -21.15
CA HIS A 144 18.70 14.14 -20.84
C HIS A 144 17.93 13.26 -19.84
N SER A 145 17.91 11.95 -20.06
CA SER A 145 17.24 10.98 -19.18
C SER A 145 17.87 10.96 -17.78
N MET A 146 19.19 11.06 -17.68
CA MET A 146 19.90 11.20 -16.40
C MET A 146 19.50 12.48 -15.66
N GLY A 147 19.38 13.60 -16.35
CA GLY A 147 18.88 14.86 -15.77
C GLY A 147 17.47 14.74 -15.19
N GLN A 148 16.55 14.11 -15.92
CA GLN A 148 15.19 13.84 -15.42
C GLN A 148 15.19 12.89 -14.22
N THR A 149 16.03 11.86 -14.24
CA THR A 149 16.16 10.91 -13.12
C THR A 149 16.68 11.60 -11.87
N ALA A 150 17.60 12.57 -12.00
CA ALA A 150 18.07 13.38 -10.87
C ALA A 150 16.94 14.22 -10.25
N GLU A 151 16.07 14.80 -11.08
CA GLU A 151 14.91 15.55 -10.62
C GLU A 151 13.91 14.65 -9.88
N PHE A 152 13.62 13.46 -10.41
CA PHE A 152 12.78 12.48 -9.71
C PHE A 152 13.39 12.03 -8.38
N GLY A 153 14.72 11.84 -8.33
CA GLY A 153 15.43 11.54 -7.08
C GLY A 153 15.27 12.65 -6.03
N ALA A 154 15.36 13.92 -6.45
CA ALA A 154 15.14 15.06 -5.55
C ALA A 154 13.69 15.13 -5.03
N GLN A 155 12.71 14.90 -5.91
CA GLN A 155 11.29 14.81 -5.51
C GLN A 155 11.04 13.65 -4.55
N GLN A 156 11.66 12.50 -4.78
CA GLN A 156 11.56 11.32 -3.90
C GLN A 156 12.09 11.60 -2.49
N ILE A 157 13.20 12.35 -2.37
CA ILE A 157 13.72 12.79 -1.06
C ILE A 157 12.69 13.69 -0.36
N SER A 158 12.16 14.70 -1.04
CA SER A 158 11.15 15.60 -0.46
C SER A 158 9.86 14.87 -0.03
N MET A 159 9.43 13.87 -0.80
CA MET A 159 8.30 13.01 -0.43
C MET A 159 8.63 12.16 0.79
N SER A 160 9.86 11.63 0.87
CA SER A 160 10.34 10.86 2.02
C SER A 160 10.35 11.69 3.30
N ASP A 161 10.80 12.95 3.25
CA ASP A 161 10.73 13.88 4.39
C ASP A 161 9.29 14.12 4.85
N SER A 162 8.35 14.24 3.91
CA SER A 162 6.93 14.38 4.21
C SER A 162 6.35 13.14 4.88
N ILE A 163 6.78 11.94 4.45
CA ILE A 163 6.40 10.67 5.08
C ILE A 163 6.97 10.58 6.50
N ILE A 164 8.22 11.02 6.73
CA ILE A 164 8.81 11.07 8.08
C ILE A 164 8.00 11.99 9.00
N ALA A 165 7.67 13.20 8.55
CA ALA A 165 6.87 14.13 9.36
C ALA A 165 5.47 13.59 9.67
N ALA A 166 4.80 12.97 8.69
CA ALA A 166 3.54 12.28 8.92
C ALA A 166 3.71 11.09 9.87
N SER A 167 4.84 10.41 9.80
CA SER A 167 5.17 9.29 10.65
C SER A 167 5.30 9.70 12.12
N ASP A 168 6.01 10.80 12.40
CA ASP A 168 6.14 11.35 13.75
C ASP A 168 4.79 11.78 14.33
N GLN A 169 3.92 12.36 13.50
CA GLN A 169 2.57 12.75 13.90
C GLN A 169 1.70 11.54 14.28
N VAL A 170 1.83 10.43 13.56
CA VAL A 170 1.16 9.17 13.90
C VAL A 170 1.69 8.64 15.23
N THR A 171 3.00 8.67 15.48
CA THR A 171 3.58 8.27 16.78
C THR A 171 3.01 9.10 17.93
N HIS A 172 2.92 10.42 17.78
CA HIS A 172 2.27 11.28 18.78
C HIS A 172 0.78 10.95 19.00
N SER A 173 0.08 10.61 17.93
CA SER A 173 -1.33 10.19 18.01
C SER A 173 -1.48 8.86 18.73
N LEU A 174 -0.59 7.89 18.49
CA LEU A 174 -0.54 6.61 19.20
C LEU A 174 -0.31 6.82 20.70
N GLN A 175 0.65 7.67 21.09
CA GLN A 175 0.87 8.03 22.49
C GLN A 175 -0.39 8.60 23.15
N SER A 176 -1.11 9.46 22.42
CA SER A 176 -2.37 10.05 22.90
C SER A 176 -3.47 8.98 23.06
N ILE A 177 -3.53 7.99 22.16
CA ILE A 177 -4.44 6.86 22.29
C ILE A 177 -4.10 6.06 23.55
N VAL A 178 -2.83 5.77 23.83
CA VAL A 178 -2.43 5.06 25.07
C VAL A 178 -2.92 5.79 26.31
N VAL A 179 -2.66 7.10 26.41
CA VAL A 179 -3.08 7.91 27.55
C VAL A 179 -4.61 7.92 27.70
N ASN A 180 -5.35 8.08 26.60
CA ASN A 180 -6.81 8.05 26.64
C ASN A 180 -7.35 6.67 27.01
N THR A 181 -6.75 5.59 26.49
CA THR A 181 -7.11 4.20 26.82
C THR A 181 -6.90 3.93 28.31
N ASP A 182 -5.80 4.40 28.91
CA ASP A 182 -5.54 4.28 30.34
C ASP A 182 -6.57 5.06 31.19
N GLN A 183 -6.90 6.29 30.80
CA GLN A 183 -7.94 7.07 31.48
C GLN A 183 -9.32 6.38 31.43
N VAL A 184 -9.70 5.84 30.27
CA VAL A 184 -10.95 5.09 30.13
C VAL A 184 -10.90 3.79 30.95
N TYR A 185 -9.75 3.12 31.01
CA TYR A 185 -9.56 1.93 31.83
C TYR A 185 -9.76 2.21 33.32
N GLN A 186 -9.20 3.31 33.82
CA GLN A 186 -9.38 3.75 35.21
C GLN A 186 -10.85 4.08 35.50
N ALA A 187 -11.50 4.89 34.66
CA ALA A 187 -12.90 5.24 34.81
C ALA A 187 -13.84 4.02 34.75
N ASN A 188 -13.53 3.05 33.89
CA ASN A 188 -14.25 1.80 33.77
C ASN A 188 -14.07 0.92 35.02
N THR A 189 -12.87 0.91 35.61
CA THR A 189 -12.58 0.20 36.86
C THR A 189 -13.34 0.80 38.06
N GLU A 190 -13.36 2.14 38.16
CA GLU A 190 -14.15 2.84 39.18
C GLU A 190 -15.65 2.56 39.03
N SER A 191 -16.14 2.58 37.79
CA SER A 191 -17.53 2.25 37.47
C SER A 191 -17.87 0.81 37.85
N LEU A 192 -17.01 -0.16 37.53
CA LEU A 192 -17.19 -1.56 37.91
C LEU A 192 -17.25 -1.73 39.44
N HIS A 193 -16.39 -1.02 40.17
CA HIS A 193 -16.43 -1.02 41.64
C HIS A 193 -17.77 -0.44 42.17
N PHE A 194 -18.23 0.68 41.62
CA PHE A 194 -19.50 1.28 41.97
C PHE A 194 -20.69 0.34 41.70
N VAL A 195 -20.69 -0.36 40.56
CA VAL A 195 -21.72 -1.33 40.20
C VAL A 195 -21.75 -2.51 41.16
N ARG A 196 -20.57 -3.08 41.49
CA ARG A 196 -20.47 -4.19 42.45
C ARG A 196 -20.96 -3.78 43.84
N SER A 197 -20.56 -2.60 44.31
CA SER A 197 -21.05 -2.06 45.60
C SER A 197 -22.55 -1.83 45.59
N SER A 198 -23.10 -1.31 44.49
CA SER A 198 -24.55 -1.06 44.35
C SER A 198 -25.35 -2.36 44.29
N SER A 199 -24.84 -3.37 43.58
CA SER A 199 -25.44 -4.70 43.53
C SER A 199 -25.49 -5.36 44.92
N GLN A 200 -24.42 -5.22 45.72
CA GLN A 200 -24.40 -5.70 47.11
C GLN A 200 -25.43 -4.97 48.00
N ALA A 201 -25.57 -3.65 47.84
CA ALA A 201 -26.57 -2.87 48.56
C ALA A 201 -28.00 -3.29 48.17
N LEU A 202 -28.27 -3.52 46.88
CA LEU A 202 -29.56 -4.03 46.41
C LEU A 202 -29.87 -5.42 46.94
N ALA A 203 -28.88 -6.32 47.01
CA ALA A 203 -29.06 -7.64 47.60
C ALA A 203 -29.48 -7.56 49.08
N THR A 204 -28.92 -6.59 49.81
CA THR A 204 -29.31 -6.32 51.20
C THR A 204 -30.74 -5.76 51.28
N LEU A 205 -31.11 -4.82 50.40
CA LEU A 205 -32.46 -4.27 50.33
C LEU A 205 -33.53 -5.33 49.99
N VAL A 206 -33.22 -6.30 49.13
CA VAL A 206 -34.13 -7.43 48.85
C VAL A 206 -34.43 -8.21 50.14
N ASP A 207 -33.40 -8.46 50.96
CA ASP A 207 -33.58 -9.18 52.23
C ASP A 207 -34.43 -8.38 53.22
N GLU A 208 -34.18 -7.07 53.34
CA GLU A 208 -34.98 -6.17 54.19
C GLU A 208 -36.46 -6.15 53.78
N VAL A 209 -36.76 -6.03 52.48
CA VAL A 209 -38.15 -6.04 51.98
C VAL A 209 -38.83 -7.39 52.21
N LYS A 210 -38.09 -8.50 52.11
CA LYS A 210 -38.61 -9.82 52.47
C LYS A 210 -38.95 -9.90 53.95
N GLN A 211 -38.09 -9.39 54.83
CA GLN A 211 -38.37 -9.34 56.27
C GLN A 211 -39.61 -8.50 56.58
N ILE A 212 -39.77 -7.33 55.93
CA ILE A 212 -40.98 -6.49 56.05
C ILE A 212 -42.23 -7.26 55.63
N THR A 213 -42.17 -8.00 54.52
CA THR A 213 -43.29 -8.79 54.01
C THR A 213 -43.72 -9.87 55.02
N VAL A 214 -42.76 -10.54 55.66
CA VAL A 214 -43.02 -11.52 56.74
C VAL A 214 -43.65 -10.85 57.96
N LEU A 215 -43.11 -9.70 58.39
CA LEU A 215 -43.65 -8.91 59.51
C LEU A 215 -45.09 -8.47 59.27
N LEU A 216 -45.41 -8.00 58.07
CA LEU A 216 -46.77 -7.61 57.67
C LEU A 216 -47.72 -8.81 57.63
N GLY A 217 -47.25 -9.98 57.18
CA GLY A 217 -48.03 -11.22 57.24
C GLY A 217 -48.39 -11.62 58.68
N ASN A 218 -47.43 -11.54 59.60
CA ASN A 218 -47.66 -11.80 61.02
C ASN A 218 -48.59 -10.76 61.67
N PHE A 219 -48.44 -9.49 61.28
CA PHE A 219 -49.31 -8.40 61.73
C PHE A 219 -50.77 -8.62 61.29
N SER A 220 -50.99 -8.94 60.01
CA SER A 220 -52.31 -9.27 59.48
C SER A 220 -52.96 -10.46 60.22
N SER A 221 -52.18 -11.50 60.52
CA SER A 221 -52.66 -12.64 61.32
C SER A 221 -53.09 -12.21 62.74
N THR A 222 -52.33 -11.33 63.38
CA THR A 222 -52.65 -10.80 64.73
C THR A 222 -53.93 -9.96 64.71
N VAL A 223 -54.08 -9.09 63.72
CA VAL A 223 -55.28 -8.26 63.53
C VAL A 223 -56.52 -9.12 63.26
N SER A 224 -56.37 -10.18 62.47
CA SER A 224 -57.43 -11.18 62.25
C SER A 224 -57.87 -11.86 63.55
N GLY A 225 -56.92 -12.24 64.41
CA GLY A 225 -57.24 -12.79 65.74
C GLY A 225 -57.96 -11.79 66.66
N LEU A 226 -57.65 -10.49 66.56
CA LEU A 226 -58.37 -9.45 67.30
C LEU A 226 -59.82 -9.30 66.82
N LYS A 227 -60.08 -9.48 65.52
CA LYS A 227 -61.44 -9.50 64.96
C LYS A 227 -62.25 -10.65 65.56
N GLU A 228 -61.70 -11.87 65.56
CA GLU A 228 -62.35 -13.05 66.12
C GLU A 228 -62.67 -12.88 67.61
N ASN A 229 -61.71 -12.35 68.39
CA ASN A 229 -61.93 -12.03 69.79
C ASN A 229 -63.04 -10.98 69.99
N SER A 230 -63.11 -9.97 69.12
CA SER A 230 -64.16 -8.94 69.17
C SER A 230 -65.55 -9.51 68.86
N GLU A 231 -65.65 -10.45 67.93
CA GLU A 231 -66.89 -11.20 67.63
C GLU A 231 -67.31 -12.08 68.82
N ASN A 232 -66.37 -12.76 69.46
CA ASN A 232 -66.62 -13.54 70.68
C ASN A 232 -67.15 -12.65 71.83
N ILE A 233 -66.53 -11.48 72.07
CA ILE A 233 -67.00 -10.53 73.10
C ILE A 233 -68.41 -10.04 72.78
N ARG A 234 -68.71 -9.73 71.52
CA ARG A 234 -70.06 -9.33 71.09
C ARG A 234 -71.10 -10.40 71.42
N SER A 235 -70.78 -11.67 71.21
CA SER A 235 -71.67 -12.79 71.56
C SER A 235 -71.92 -12.86 73.08
N ILE A 236 -70.89 -12.62 73.88
CA ILE A 236 -71.01 -12.59 75.35
C ILE A 236 -71.88 -11.40 75.78
N LEU A 237 -71.67 -10.21 75.22
CA LEU A 237 -72.47 -9.02 75.56
C LEU A 237 -73.95 -9.21 75.23
N LYS A 238 -74.27 -9.86 74.11
CA LYS A 238 -75.65 -10.20 73.77
C LYS A 238 -76.30 -11.11 74.82
N MET A 239 -75.56 -12.11 75.30
CA MET A 239 -76.02 -12.98 76.39
C MET A 239 -76.23 -12.21 77.70
N VAL A 240 -75.36 -11.24 78.01
CA VAL A 240 -75.51 -10.37 79.18
C VAL A 240 -76.72 -9.44 79.05
N GLU A 241 -76.98 -8.88 77.86
CA GLU A 241 -78.18 -8.09 77.57
C GLU A 241 -79.44 -8.92 77.81
N GLU A 242 -79.47 -10.16 77.28
CA GLU A 242 -80.57 -11.11 77.49
C GLU A 242 -80.77 -11.46 78.99
N PHE A 243 -79.69 -11.69 79.75
CA PHE A 243 -79.78 -11.92 81.20
C PHE A 243 -80.26 -10.68 81.96
N SER A 244 -79.84 -9.49 81.55
CA SER A 244 -80.25 -8.23 82.16
C SER A 244 -81.73 -7.95 81.91
N ASP A 245 -82.22 -8.20 80.69
CA ASP A 245 -83.63 -8.10 80.32
C ASP A 245 -84.50 -9.10 81.09
N GLN A 246 -84.05 -10.35 81.20
CA GLN A 246 -84.72 -11.37 82.03
C GLN A 246 -84.78 -10.96 83.50
N THR A 247 -83.68 -10.43 84.04
CA THR A 247 -83.60 -9.97 85.44
C THR A 247 -84.50 -8.75 85.67
N ASN A 248 -84.56 -7.82 84.72
CA ASN A 248 -85.46 -6.67 84.75
C ASN A 248 -86.94 -7.10 84.73
N LEU A 249 -87.30 -8.10 83.91
CA LEU A 249 -88.65 -8.67 83.88
C LEU A 249 -89.00 -9.42 85.17
N LEU A 250 -88.07 -10.19 85.73
CA LEU A 250 -88.25 -10.87 87.02
C LEU A 250 -88.43 -9.86 88.15
N ALA A 251 -87.62 -8.82 88.19
CA ALA A 251 -87.70 -7.74 89.16
C ALA A 251 -89.00 -6.95 89.05
N LEU A 252 -89.47 -6.68 87.82
CA LEU A 252 -90.77 -6.05 87.58
C LEU A 252 -91.93 -6.91 88.10
N ASN A 253 -91.92 -8.21 87.81
CA ASN A 253 -92.93 -9.14 88.31
C ASN A 253 -92.91 -9.22 89.84
N ALA A 254 -91.72 -9.23 90.45
CA ALA A 254 -91.56 -9.20 91.90
C ALA A 254 -92.06 -7.88 92.53
N ALA A 255 -91.81 -6.73 91.90
CA ALA A 255 -92.30 -5.43 92.35
C ALA A 255 -93.84 -5.33 92.26
N ILE A 256 -94.44 -5.88 91.19
CA ILE A 256 -95.90 -5.97 91.03
C ILE A 256 -96.51 -6.82 92.16
N GLU A 257 -95.95 -8.01 92.44
CA GLU A 257 -96.50 -8.90 93.46
C GLU A 257 -96.26 -8.36 94.89
N ALA A 258 -95.14 -7.67 95.11
CA ALA A 258 -94.86 -6.97 96.36
C ALA A 258 -95.84 -5.80 96.61
N ALA A 259 -96.21 -5.05 95.56
CA ALA A 259 -97.25 -4.02 95.64
C ALA A 259 -98.64 -4.62 95.93
N ARG A 260 -98.90 -5.83 95.40
CA ARG A 260 -100.15 -6.59 95.62
C ARG A 260 -100.32 -7.09 97.05
N ALA A 261 -99.21 -7.37 97.75
CA ALA A 261 -99.18 -7.79 99.15
C ALA A 261 -99.33 -6.64 100.17
N GLY A 262 -99.43 -5.38 99.72
CA GLY A 262 -99.66 -4.22 100.58
C GLY A 262 -98.53 -3.95 101.59
N GLU A 263 -98.86 -3.64 102.84
CA GLU A 263 -97.89 -3.30 103.90
C GLU A 263 -96.88 -4.44 104.20
N ALA A 264 -97.27 -5.71 103.99
CA ALA A 264 -96.38 -6.87 104.22
C ALA A 264 -95.30 -7.03 103.12
N GLY A 265 -95.53 -6.50 101.92
CA GLY A 265 -94.61 -6.60 100.77
C GLY A 265 -93.62 -5.44 100.65
N ARG A 266 -93.70 -4.43 101.52
CA ARG A 266 -93.02 -3.14 101.37
C ARG A 266 -91.49 -3.25 101.33
N GLY A 267 -90.90 -4.14 102.14
CA GLY A 267 -89.45 -4.42 102.10
C GLY A 267 -89.01 -5.15 100.83
N PHE A 268 -89.83 -6.06 100.30
CA PHE A 268 -89.57 -6.76 99.04
C PHE A 268 -89.71 -5.85 97.83
N ALA A 269 -90.65 -4.90 97.86
CA ALA A 269 -90.83 -3.92 96.79
C ALA A 269 -89.57 -3.05 96.58
N VAL A 270 -88.95 -2.58 97.69
CA VAL A 270 -87.71 -1.80 97.62
C VAL A 270 -86.56 -2.60 97.02
N VAL A 271 -86.40 -3.87 97.40
CA VAL A 271 -85.36 -4.74 96.82
C VAL A 271 -85.64 -5.02 95.35
N ALA A 272 -86.90 -5.27 94.98
CA ALA A 272 -87.28 -5.50 93.59
C ALA A 272 -87.03 -4.26 92.71
N ASP A 273 -87.34 -3.06 93.19
CA ASP A 273 -87.05 -1.80 92.48
C ASP A 273 -85.54 -1.53 92.37
N GLU A 274 -84.75 -1.87 93.38
CA GLU A 274 -83.28 -1.75 93.33
C GLU A 274 -82.67 -2.74 92.33
N VAL A 275 -83.13 -4.00 92.29
CA VAL A 275 -82.72 -5.00 91.30
C VAL A 275 -83.14 -4.58 89.88
N ARG A 276 -84.32 -3.99 89.72
CA ARG A 276 -84.79 -3.43 88.45
C ARG A 276 -83.88 -2.30 87.97
N SER A 277 -83.57 -1.35 88.86
CA SER A 277 -82.66 -0.24 88.59
C SER A 277 -81.26 -0.73 88.22
N LEU A 278 -80.75 -1.75 88.91
CA LEU A 278 -79.45 -2.36 88.61
C LEU A 278 -79.45 -3.05 87.25
N SER A 279 -80.53 -3.76 86.89
CA SER A 279 -80.69 -4.40 85.57
C SER A 279 -80.72 -3.37 84.44
N VAL A 280 -81.39 -2.23 84.63
CA VAL A 280 -81.37 -1.13 83.64
C VAL A 280 -79.95 -0.57 83.47
N LYS A 281 -79.21 -0.34 84.57
CA LYS A 281 -77.81 0.10 84.51
C LYS A 281 -76.88 -0.91 83.83
N VAL A 282 -77.08 -2.21 84.06
CA VAL A 282 -76.32 -3.29 83.39
C VAL A 282 -76.61 -3.28 81.89
N ASN A 283 -77.86 -3.07 81.47
CA ASN A 283 -78.22 -2.95 80.06
C ASN A 283 -77.57 -1.75 79.39
N ASP A 284 -77.64 -0.58 80.02
CA ASP A 284 -77.00 0.64 79.50
C ASP A 284 -75.48 0.48 79.37
N ALA A 285 -74.83 -0.14 80.37
CA ALA A 285 -73.41 -0.46 80.30
C ALA A 285 -73.10 -1.47 79.19
N THR A 286 -73.93 -2.51 79.02
CA THR A 286 -73.77 -3.53 77.97
C THR A 286 -73.88 -2.92 76.58
N ARG A 287 -74.82 -1.99 76.38
CA ARG A 287 -74.96 -1.22 75.12
C ARG A 287 -73.74 -0.34 74.85
N GLN A 288 -73.24 0.39 75.84
CA GLN A 288 -72.02 1.19 75.69
C GLN A 288 -70.80 0.32 75.32
N ILE A 289 -70.64 -0.85 75.94
CA ILE A 289 -69.55 -1.77 75.57
C ILE A 289 -69.76 -2.33 74.15
N SER A 290 -71.01 -2.65 73.76
CA SER A 290 -71.34 -3.08 72.39
C SER A 290 -70.96 -2.02 71.35
N ASP A 291 -71.21 -0.75 71.64
CA ASP A 291 -70.80 0.38 70.79
C ASP A 291 -69.28 0.48 70.66
N PHE A 292 -68.53 0.31 71.76
CA PHE A 292 -67.06 0.25 71.70
C PHE A 292 -66.54 -0.95 70.88
N ILE A 293 -67.19 -2.12 70.98
CA ILE A 293 -66.85 -3.29 70.17
C ILE A 293 -67.20 -3.09 68.69
N ASN A 294 -68.25 -2.35 68.37
CA ASN A 294 -68.57 -1.93 66.99
C ASN A 294 -67.48 -1.02 66.43
N GLN A 295 -67.06 0.00 67.18
CA GLN A 295 -65.97 0.88 66.79
C GLN A 295 -64.66 0.09 66.61
N MET A 296 -64.30 -0.78 67.56
CA MET A 296 -63.12 -1.63 67.47
C MET A 296 -63.13 -2.50 66.21
N ASN A 297 -64.24 -3.16 65.88
CA ASN A 297 -64.37 -3.95 64.65
C ASN A 297 -64.16 -3.11 63.38
N SER A 298 -64.67 -1.87 63.37
CA SER A 298 -64.45 -0.95 62.24
C SER A 298 -62.96 -0.62 62.07
N LEU A 299 -62.27 -0.26 63.17
CA LEU A 299 -60.83 0.02 63.15
C LEU A 299 -60.01 -1.21 62.73
N VAL A 300 -60.39 -2.40 63.20
CA VAL A 300 -59.75 -3.67 62.80
C VAL A 300 -59.94 -3.94 61.30
N GLY A 301 -61.13 -3.69 60.77
CA GLY A 301 -61.42 -3.83 59.34
C GLY A 301 -60.60 -2.85 58.48
N GLU A 302 -60.48 -1.60 58.91
CA GLU A 302 -59.63 -0.59 58.26
C GLU A 302 -58.15 -0.99 58.30
N THR A 303 -57.65 -1.41 59.47
CA THR A 303 -56.26 -1.87 59.67
C THR A 303 -55.93 -3.07 58.78
N ASN A 304 -56.85 -4.03 58.61
CA ASN A 304 -56.64 -5.16 57.72
C ASN A 304 -56.52 -4.72 56.25
N ARG A 305 -57.38 -3.81 55.80
CA ARG A 305 -57.34 -3.27 54.43
C ARG A 305 -56.02 -2.54 54.16
N GLU A 306 -55.55 -1.74 55.11
CA GLU A 306 -54.25 -1.07 55.01
C GLU A 306 -53.10 -2.08 54.99
N SER A 307 -53.17 -3.14 55.81
CA SER A 307 -52.18 -4.21 55.83
C SER A 307 -52.10 -4.96 54.48
N GLU A 308 -53.24 -5.26 53.85
CA GLU A 308 -53.27 -5.87 52.51
C GLU A 308 -52.64 -4.97 51.45
N GLN A 309 -52.91 -3.65 51.51
CA GLN A 309 -52.28 -2.68 50.62
C GLN A 309 -50.76 -2.62 50.82
N LEU A 310 -50.28 -2.63 52.06
CA LEU A 310 -48.84 -2.65 52.38
C LEU A 310 -48.16 -3.92 51.87
N ILE A 311 -48.79 -5.09 51.99
CA ILE A 311 -48.26 -6.35 51.43
C ILE A 311 -48.12 -6.25 49.91
N SER A 312 -49.15 -5.71 49.22
CA SER A 312 -49.10 -5.49 47.77
C SER A 312 -47.96 -4.55 47.38
N HIS A 313 -47.81 -3.43 48.07
CA HIS A 313 -46.71 -2.47 47.83
C HIS A 313 -45.33 -3.08 48.09
N SER A 314 -45.19 -3.89 49.14
CA SER A 314 -43.94 -4.60 49.46
C SER A 314 -43.54 -5.55 48.32
N LYS A 315 -44.51 -6.29 47.77
CA LYS A 315 -44.28 -7.17 46.62
C LYS A 315 -43.89 -6.42 45.35
N SER A 316 -44.53 -5.27 45.08
CA SER A 316 -44.12 -4.40 43.96
C SER A 316 -42.72 -3.84 44.16
N ALA A 317 -42.34 -3.47 45.38
CA ALA A 317 -40.99 -3.02 45.71
C ALA A 317 -39.96 -4.14 45.49
N GLU A 318 -40.25 -5.37 45.94
CA GLU A 318 -39.38 -6.54 45.70
C GLU A 318 -39.14 -6.77 44.19
N GLN A 319 -40.20 -6.68 43.38
CA GLN A 319 -40.07 -6.82 41.92
C GLN A 319 -39.19 -5.71 41.33
N ALA A 320 -39.43 -4.44 41.68
CA ALA A 320 -38.66 -3.31 41.16
C ALA A 320 -37.17 -3.40 41.54
N ILE A 321 -36.87 -3.83 42.77
CA ILE A 321 -35.49 -4.05 43.23
C ILE A 321 -34.85 -5.21 42.46
N SER A 322 -35.58 -6.30 42.22
CA SER A 322 -35.09 -7.45 41.43
C SER A 322 -34.74 -7.06 40.00
N GLU A 323 -35.61 -6.30 39.33
CA GLU A 323 -35.36 -5.76 37.98
C GLU A 323 -34.15 -4.83 37.96
N THR A 324 -34.02 -3.96 38.97
CA THR A 324 -32.85 -3.08 39.12
C THR A 324 -31.57 -3.89 39.33
N SER A 325 -31.60 -4.91 40.19
CA SER A 325 -30.45 -5.80 40.45
C SER A 325 -29.96 -6.49 39.18
N LYS A 326 -30.90 -6.96 38.33
CA LYS A 326 -30.56 -7.50 37.01
C LYS A 326 -29.87 -6.46 36.13
N GLY A 327 -30.38 -5.22 36.09
CA GLY A 327 -29.74 -4.13 35.35
C GLY A 327 -28.30 -3.84 35.79
N PHE A 328 -28.02 -3.89 37.10
CA PHE A 328 -26.65 -3.76 37.61
C PHE A 328 -25.77 -4.97 37.24
N SER A 329 -26.31 -6.18 37.22
CA SER A 329 -25.58 -7.37 36.77
C SER A 329 -25.18 -7.26 35.30
N ASP A 330 -26.10 -6.84 34.43
CA ASP A 330 -25.84 -6.64 33.01
C ASP A 330 -24.78 -5.54 32.80
N MET A 331 -24.87 -4.44 33.55
CA MET A 331 -23.88 -3.37 33.53
C MET A 331 -22.49 -3.82 34.00
N SER A 332 -22.41 -4.74 34.98
CA SER A 332 -21.14 -5.33 35.40
C SER A 332 -20.48 -6.11 34.27
N HIS A 333 -21.25 -6.91 33.53
CA HIS A 333 -20.75 -7.65 32.37
C HIS A 333 -20.30 -6.71 31.24
N ASP A 334 -21.02 -5.62 30.99
CA ASP A 334 -20.61 -4.62 30.00
C ASP A 334 -19.29 -3.95 30.37
N PHE A 335 -19.09 -3.60 31.65
CA PHE A 335 -17.82 -3.02 32.10
C PHE A 335 -16.65 -4.02 32.04
N GLU A 336 -16.87 -5.29 32.36
CA GLU A 336 -15.85 -6.34 32.18
C GLU A 336 -15.48 -6.53 30.70
N ARG A 337 -16.48 -6.50 29.81
CA ARG A 337 -16.25 -6.56 28.36
C ARG A 337 -15.47 -5.34 27.86
N ASN A 338 -15.81 -4.13 28.34
CA ASN A 338 -15.07 -2.91 28.01
C ASN A 338 -13.61 -3.02 28.44
N GLN A 339 -13.33 -3.60 29.62
CA GLN A 339 -11.96 -3.80 30.11
C GLN A 339 -11.14 -4.67 29.14
N SER A 340 -11.71 -5.78 28.67
CA SER A 340 -11.07 -6.64 27.67
C SER A 340 -10.86 -5.93 26.33
N GLN A 341 -11.79 -5.09 25.88
CA GLN A 341 -11.63 -4.30 24.67
C GLN A 341 -10.52 -3.27 24.78
N LEU A 342 -10.35 -2.63 25.95
CA LEU A 342 -9.26 -1.69 26.19
C LEU A 342 -7.89 -2.39 26.15
N GLU A 343 -7.78 -3.61 26.67
CA GLU A 343 -6.56 -4.43 26.53
C GLU A 343 -6.23 -4.73 25.07
N GLN A 344 -7.23 -5.04 24.25
CA GLN A 344 -7.04 -5.25 22.81
C GLN A 344 -6.59 -3.96 22.10
N ILE A 345 -7.13 -2.81 22.48
CA ILE A 345 -6.70 -1.50 21.96
C ILE A 345 -5.23 -1.26 22.31
N ALA A 346 -4.82 -1.50 23.56
CA ALA A 346 -3.43 -1.36 23.98
C ALA A 346 -2.48 -2.26 23.17
N SER A 347 -2.87 -3.53 22.95
CA SER A 347 -2.10 -4.44 22.10
C SER A 347 -2.01 -3.96 20.64
N ALA A 348 -3.10 -3.44 20.09
CA ALA A 348 -3.12 -2.92 18.72
C ALA A 348 -2.21 -1.69 18.58
N VAL A 349 -2.20 -0.81 19.59
CA VAL A 349 -1.30 0.35 19.61
C VAL A 349 0.16 -0.08 19.63
N HIS A 350 0.56 -1.05 20.45
CA HIS A 350 1.93 -1.56 20.43
C HIS A 350 2.35 -2.16 19.07
N GLN A 351 1.43 -2.84 18.39
CA GLN A 351 1.71 -3.35 17.04
C GLN A 351 1.87 -2.21 16.03
N LEU A 352 1.08 -1.14 16.16
CA LEU A 352 1.21 0.06 15.33
C LEU A 352 2.52 0.80 15.60
N GLU A 353 2.96 0.91 16.86
CA GLU A 353 4.26 1.48 17.22
C GLU A 353 5.42 0.72 16.54
N SER A 354 5.39 -0.61 16.59
CA SER A 354 6.39 -1.44 15.90
C SER A 354 6.36 -1.26 14.39
N THR A 355 5.15 -1.17 13.80
CA THR A 355 4.98 -0.91 12.36
C THR A 355 5.56 0.45 12.00
N GLN A 356 5.39 1.44 12.88
CA GLN A 356 5.85 2.79 12.66
C GLN A 356 7.37 2.94 12.72
N ALA A 357 8.00 2.23 13.66
CA ALA A 357 9.46 2.13 13.69
C ALA A 357 10.01 1.54 12.38
N HIS A 358 9.34 0.50 11.85
CA HIS A 358 9.74 -0.10 10.58
C HIS A 358 9.50 0.83 9.37
N THR A 359 8.40 1.60 9.36
CA THR A 359 8.16 2.64 8.36
C THR A 359 9.29 3.67 8.38
N HIS A 360 9.70 4.14 9.55
CA HIS A 360 10.79 5.11 9.68
C HIS A 360 12.11 4.57 9.12
N GLU A 361 12.48 3.34 9.47
CA GLU A 361 13.68 2.67 8.93
C GLU A 361 13.62 2.54 7.40
N THR A 362 12.48 2.10 6.87
CA THR A 362 12.29 1.91 5.42
C THR A 362 12.43 3.24 4.67
N VAL A 363 11.87 4.33 5.20
CA VAL A 363 11.97 5.64 4.58
C VAL A 363 13.40 6.17 4.63
N GLN A 364 14.14 5.95 5.72
CA GLN A 364 15.57 6.27 5.77
C GLN A 364 16.37 5.50 4.71
N GLN A 365 16.07 4.23 4.49
CA GLN A 365 16.69 3.43 3.42
C GLN A 365 16.37 4.01 2.03
N ILE A 366 15.13 4.45 1.79
CA ILE A 366 14.73 5.12 0.54
C ILE A 366 15.56 6.39 0.30
N VAL A 367 15.73 7.23 1.33
CA VAL A 367 16.56 8.45 1.23
C VAL A 367 18.02 8.10 0.92
N ALA A 368 18.57 7.10 1.59
CA ALA A 368 19.94 6.64 1.34
C ALA A 368 20.12 6.12 -0.11
N LEU A 369 19.15 5.34 -0.61
CA LEU A 369 19.14 4.86 -1.99
C LEU A 369 19.02 6.01 -3.00
N ALA A 370 18.18 7.01 -2.73
CA ALA A 370 18.06 8.19 -3.59
C ALA A 370 19.38 8.99 -3.65
N GLN A 371 20.08 9.13 -2.52
CA GLN A 371 21.39 9.78 -2.48
C GLN A 371 22.47 8.98 -3.23
N GLN A 372 22.42 7.64 -3.13
CA GLN A 372 23.31 6.77 -3.91
C GLN A 372 23.00 6.86 -5.42
N ALA A 373 21.73 6.88 -5.80
CA ALA A 373 21.29 7.06 -7.18
C ALA A 373 21.78 8.41 -7.74
N LYS A 374 21.69 9.49 -6.96
CA LYS A 374 22.25 10.79 -7.35
C LYS A 374 23.75 10.72 -7.67
N THR A 375 24.53 10.05 -6.82
CA THR A 375 25.98 9.87 -7.04
C THR A 375 26.28 9.08 -8.32
N GLN A 376 25.46 8.06 -8.62
CA GLN A 376 25.59 7.28 -9.86
C GLN A 376 25.21 8.12 -11.09
N ILE A 377 24.17 8.95 -10.99
CA ILE A 377 23.75 9.87 -12.05
C ILE A 377 24.86 10.89 -12.35
N ASP A 378 25.47 11.49 -11.32
CA ASP A 378 26.58 12.44 -11.49
C ASP A 378 27.77 11.78 -12.21
N SER A 379 28.07 10.52 -11.88
CA SER A 379 29.12 9.74 -12.55
C SER A 379 28.76 9.43 -14.02
N ALA A 380 27.51 9.00 -14.27
CA ALA A 380 27.02 8.73 -15.62
C ALA A 380 27.02 9.99 -16.51
N LEU A 381 26.65 11.15 -15.95
CA LEU A 381 26.72 12.43 -16.66
C LEU A 381 28.16 12.78 -17.05
N SER A 382 29.12 12.58 -16.15
CA SER A 382 30.55 12.78 -16.46
C SER A 382 31.02 11.84 -17.58
N ASP A 383 30.62 10.57 -17.55
CA ASP A 383 31.00 9.60 -18.59
C ASP A 383 30.33 9.92 -19.93
N CYS A 384 29.07 10.37 -19.92
CA CYS A 384 28.40 10.89 -21.10
C CYS A 384 29.14 12.09 -21.70
N GLN A 385 29.56 13.06 -20.88
CA GLN A 385 30.34 14.20 -21.38
C GLN A 385 31.64 13.75 -22.07
N ARG A 386 32.34 12.77 -21.48
CA ARG A 386 33.55 12.19 -22.08
C ARG A 386 33.25 11.46 -23.39
N ALA A 387 32.19 10.65 -23.43
CA ALA A 387 31.75 9.94 -24.62
C ALA A 387 31.34 10.90 -25.75
N GLN A 388 30.68 12.01 -25.42
CA GLN A 388 30.34 13.07 -26.38
C GLN A 388 31.61 13.64 -27.02
N GLN A 389 32.59 14.03 -26.19
CA GLN A 389 33.85 14.60 -26.67
C GLN A 389 34.62 13.63 -27.59
N LEU A 390 34.69 12.35 -27.23
CA LEU A 390 35.32 11.32 -28.07
C LEU A 390 34.61 11.13 -29.41
N THR A 391 33.28 11.19 -29.38
CA THR A 391 32.45 11.01 -30.58
C THR A 391 32.57 12.22 -31.51
N GLU A 392 32.55 13.44 -30.97
CA GLU A 392 32.80 14.68 -31.73
C GLU A 392 34.20 14.69 -32.36
N ASN A 393 35.22 14.21 -31.63
CA ASN A 393 36.57 14.08 -32.17
C ASN A 393 36.63 13.05 -33.31
N THR A 394 35.99 11.89 -33.14
CA THR A 394 35.90 10.86 -34.18
C THR A 394 35.20 11.40 -35.43
N GLN A 395 34.10 12.13 -35.27
CA GLN A 395 33.40 12.78 -36.38
C GLN A 395 34.30 13.78 -37.11
N LYS A 396 35.01 14.66 -36.39
CA LYS A 396 35.95 15.63 -36.99
C LYS A 396 37.07 14.93 -37.76
N GLU A 397 37.61 13.84 -37.22
CA GLU A 397 38.66 13.06 -37.88
C GLU A 397 38.16 12.27 -39.09
N LEU A 398 36.88 11.93 -39.16
CA LEU A 398 36.29 11.19 -40.28
C LEU A 398 35.72 12.12 -41.35
N GLN A 399 35.28 13.32 -40.98
CA GLN A 399 34.72 14.34 -41.90
C GLN A 399 35.70 14.75 -43.01
N ARG A 400 37.00 14.54 -42.82
CA ARG A 400 38.02 14.78 -43.87
C ARG A 400 38.06 13.68 -44.95
N PHE A 401 37.49 12.51 -44.68
CA PHE A 401 37.52 11.34 -45.58
C PHE A 401 36.17 11.01 -46.23
N VAL A 402 35.07 11.47 -45.61
CA VAL A 402 33.70 11.44 -46.15
C VAL A 402 33.46 12.74 -46.89
#